data_AF-A0A820FUW3-F1
#
_entry.id   AF-A0A820FUW3-F1
#
_cell.length_a   1.000
_cell.length_b   1.000
_cell.length_c   1.000
_cell.angle_alpha   90.00
_cell.angle_beta   90.00
_cell.angle_gamma   90.00
#
_symmetry.space_group_name_H-M   'P 1'
#
loop_
_entity.id
_entity.type
_entity.pdbx_description
1 polymer ?
#
loop_
_entity_poly.entity_id
_entity_poly.type
_entity_poly.pdbx_seq_one_letter_code
_entity_poly.pdbx_strand_id
1 'polypeptide(L)'
;MNKENIRNLSFYCIYTRNHSKSGTLQGVIDDLPRIARMGIDFIWLLPINPIGLTNRKGTLGSPYSINNFREINPEHGNLDDFR
;
A
#
# COMPACT_ATOMS: atom_id res chain seq x y z
N MET A 1 16.97 -12.83 -17.33
CA MET A 1 16.37 -11.59 -16.79
C MET A 1 17.36 -10.48 -17.05
N ASN A 2 17.11 -9.61 -18.04
CA ASN A 2 17.95 -8.44 -18.24
C ASN A 2 17.87 -7.60 -16.97
N LYS A 3 19.03 -7.23 -16.40
CA LYS A 3 19.05 -6.22 -15.32
C LYS A 3 18.67 -4.89 -15.97
N GLU A 4 17.37 -4.61 -16.00
CA GLU A 4 16.85 -3.28 -16.30
C GLU A 4 17.64 -2.26 -15.45
N ASN A 5 18.09 -1.19 -16.08
CA ASN A 5 18.85 -0.17 -15.39
C ASN A 5 17.91 0.61 -14.46
N ILE A 6 17.94 0.30 -13.16
CA ILE A 6 17.10 0.92 -12.13
C ILE A 6 17.19 2.45 -12.09
N ARG A 7 18.23 3.05 -12.68
CA ARG A 7 18.37 4.52 -12.77
C ARG A 7 17.33 5.19 -13.68
N ASN A 8 16.67 4.41 -14.53
CA ASN A 8 15.64 4.91 -15.46
C ASN A 8 14.22 4.51 -15.03
N LEU A 9 14.07 3.85 -13.88
CA LEU A 9 12.78 3.37 -13.38
C LEU A 9 12.18 4.36 -12.39
N SER A 10 10.86 4.53 -12.43
CA SER A 10 10.09 5.41 -11.57
C SER A 10 9.27 4.61 -10.56
N PHE A 11 9.37 5.01 -9.30
CA PHE A 11 8.62 4.41 -8.18
C PHE A 11 7.53 5.36 -7.70
N TYR A 12 6.34 4.84 -7.44
CA TYR A 12 5.24 5.56 -6.83
C TYR A 12 4.88 4.93 -5.48
N CYS A 13 5.10 5.69 -4.41
CA CYS A 13 4.84 5.23 -3.05
C CYS A 13 3.39 5.57 -2.64
N ILE A 14 2.64 4.57 -2.19
CA ILE A 14 1.23 4.71 -1.85
C ILE A 14 1.01 4.38 -0.38
N TYR A 15 0.37 5.32 0.33
CA TYR A 15 -0.23 5.05 1.61
C TYR A 15 -1.71 4.71 1.43
N THR A 16 -2.04 3.42 1.36
CA THR A 16 -3.39 2.89 1.03
C THR A 16 -4.52 3.58 1.79
N ARG A 17 -4.36 3.73 3.11
CA ARG A 17 -5.33 4.40 3.99
C ARG A 17 -5.75 5.80 3.50
N ASN A 18 -4.81 6.55 2.93
CA ASN A 18 -4.98 7.97 2.61
C ASN A 18 -5.06 8.24 1.10
N HIS A 19 -4.88 7.21 0.26
CA HIS A 19 -4.83 7.37 -1.18
C HIS A 19 -6.19 7.72 -1.78
N SER A 20 -7.25 7.07 -1.29
CA SER A 20 -8.63 7.26 -1.75
C SER A 20 -9.55 7.55 -0.57
N LYS A 21 -10.77 8.01 -0.85
CA LYS A 21 -11.80 8.20 0.20
C LYS A 21 -12.18 6.90 0.90
N SER A 22 -12.07 5.75 0.21
CA SER A 22 -12.38 4.45 0.81
C SER A 22 -11.25 3.94 1.70
N GLY A 23 -10.00 4.36 1.46
CA GLY A 23 -8.84 3.92 2.24
C GLY A 23 -8.49 2.43 2.10
N THR A 24 -8.94 1.80 1.01
CA THR A 24 -8.84 0.36 0.74
C THR A 24 -7.93 0.04 -0.44
N LEU A 25 -7.54 -1.24 -0.57
CA LEU A 25 -6.82 -1.75 -1.74
C LEU A 25 -7.64 -1.56 -3.02
N GLN A 26 -8.96 -1.77 -2.99
CA GLN A 26 -9.81 -1.51 -4.15
C GLN A 26 -9.71 -0.06 -4.63
N GLY A 27 -9.68 0.91 -3.71
CA GLY A 27 -9.50 2.32 -4.08
C GLY A 27 -8.14 2.62 -4.69
N VAL A 28 -7.11 1.82 -4.42
CA VAL A 28 -5.82 1.88 -5.13
C VAL A 28 -5.94 1.23 -6.50
N ILE A 29 -6.57 0.05 -6.59
CA ILE A 29 -6.81 -0.69 -7.84
C ILE A 29 -7.52 0.18 -8.87
N ASP A 30 -8.57 0.88 -8.45
CA ASP A 30 -9.37 1.76 -9.31
C ASP A 30 -8.54 2.92 -9.91
N ASP A 31 -7.48 3.37 -9.24
CA ASP A 31 -6.61 4.47 -9.69
C ASP A 31 -5.35 3.98 -10.44
N LEU A 32 -5.08 2.67 -10.48
CA LEU A 32 -3.93 2.10 -11.21
C LEU A 32 -3.86 2.56 -12.68
N PRO A 33 -4.97 2.67 -13.45
CA PRO A 33 -4.90 3.18 -14.82
C PRO A 33 -4.34 4.61 -14.91
N ARG A 34 -4.61 5.47 -13.93
CA ARG A 34 -4.06 6.83 -13.88
C ARG A 34 -2.57 6.81 -13.56
N ILE A 35 -2.17 5.99 -12.57
CA ILE A 35 -0.76 5.83 -12.16
C ILE A 35 0.09 5.28 -13.32
N ALA A 36 -0.42 4.29 -14.05
CA ALA A 36 0.24 3.73 -15.23
C ALA A 36 0.44 4.80 -16.33
N ARG A 37 -0.57 5.66 -16.58
CA ARG A 37 -0.45 6.77 -17.54
C ARG A 37 0.59 7.84 -17.16
N MET A 38 1.02 7.89 -15.89
CA MET A 38 2.12 8.77 -15.45
C MET A 38 3.50 8.23 -15.82
N GLY A 39 3.62 7.00 -16.36
CA GLY A 39 4.90 6.37 -16.66
C GLY A 39 5.59 5.78 -15.44
N ILE A 40 4.82 5.35 -14.44
CA ILE A 40 5.35 4.68 -13.24
C ILE A 40 5.60 3.20 -13.54
N ASP A 41 6.79 2.72 -13.18
CA ASP A 41 7.19 1.32 -13.38
C ASP A 41 6.86 0.44 -12.17
N PHE A 42 7.02 0.98 -10.96
CA PHE A 42 6.83 0.23 -9.71
C PHE A 42 5.94 0.98 -8.72
N ILE A 43 5.06 0.22 -8.08
CA ILE A 43 4.30 0.69 -6.92
C ILE A 43 4.95 0.16 -5.65
N TRP A 44 5.20 1.06 -4.72
CA TRP A 44 5.62 0.72 -3.37
C TRP A 44 4.49 1.03 -2.40
N LEU A 45 3.87 0.00 -1.84
CA LEU A 45 2.88 0.19 -0.78
C LEU A 45 3.58 0.40 0.57
N LEU A 46 3.12 1.38 1.34
CA LEU A 46 3.36 1.37 2.78
C LEU A 46 2.76 0.10 3.41
N PRO A 47 3.17 -0.31 4.62
CA PRO A 47 2.68 -1.56 5.21
C PRO A 47 1.16 -1.65 5.22
N ILE A 48 0.65 -2.77 4.72
CA ILE A 48 -0.78 -3.06 4.58
C ILE A 48 -1.28 -4.07 5.63
N ASN A 49 -0.49 -4.31 6.67
CA ASN A 49 -0.74 -5.31 7.70
C ASN A 49 -1.51 -4.70 8.90
N PRO A 50 -2.15 -5.53 9.76
CA PRO A 50 -2.80 -5.07 10.98
C PRO A 50 -1.85 -4.28 11.89
N ILE A 51 -2.37 -3.21 12.51
CA ILE A 51 -1.61 -2.28 13.34
C ILE A 51 -1.76 -2.62 14.83
N GLY A 52 -0.64 -2.63 15.55
CA GLY A 52 -0.54 -2.84 16.99
C GLY A 52 -1.41 -1.88 17.82
N LEU A 53 -1.94 -2.41 18.92
CA LEU A 53 -2.78 -1.66 19.86
C LEU A 53 -1.94 -1.06 21.01
N THR A 54 -1.02 -1.84 21.57
CA THR A 54 -0.16 -1.41 22.68
C THR A 54 0.78 -0.30 22.26
N ASN A 55 0.85 0.78 23.04
CA ASN A 55 1.67 1.97 22.76
C ASN A 55 1.38 2.62 21.39
N ARG A 56 0.15 2.48 20.90
CA ARG A 56 -0.30 3.07 19.64
C ARG A 56 -0.17 4.60 19.69
N LYS A 57 0.43 5.17 18.65
CA LYS A 57 0.50 6.62 18.45
C LYS A 57 -0.74 7.12 17.71
N GLY A 58 -1.43 8.12 18.26
CA GLY A 58 -2.64 8.69 17.68
C GLY A 58 -3.81 7.70 17.67
N THR A 59 -4.83 7.99 16.85
CA THR A 59 -6.07 7.21 16.80
C THR A 59 -5.92 5.91 16.02
N LEU A 60 -5.36 5.99 14.80
CA LEU A 60 -5.29 4.88 13.85
C LEU A 60 -3.94 4.12 13.88
N GLY A 61 -2.94 4.65 14.59
CA GLY A 61 -1.61 4.06 14.66
C GLY A 61 -0.75 4.23 13.40
N SER A 62 0.55 3.98 13.56
CA SER A 62 1.51 3.95 12.46
C SER A 62 1.38 2.64 11.69
N PRO A 63 1.38 2.65 10.34
CA PRO A 63 1.38 1.41 9.55
C PRO A 63 2.63 0.54 9.83
N TYR A 64 3.71 1.16 10.34
CA TYR A 64 4.94 0.44 10.68
C TYR A 64 4.91 -0.27 12.04
N SER A 65 3.88 -0.03 12.87
CA SER A 65 3.69 -0.76 14.13
C SER A 65 2.90 -2.04 13.87
N ILE A 66 3.51 -2.99 13.15
CA ILE A 66 2.83 -4.18 12.63
C ILE A 66 2.54 -5.18 13.74
N ASN A 67 1.29 -5.66 13.80
CA ASN A 67 0.86 -6.71 14.73
C ASN A 67 1.01 -8.11 14.14
N ASN A 68 0.70 -8.28 12.85
CA ASN A 68 0.80 -9.56 12.16
C ASN A 68 1.28 -9.39 10.71
N PHE A 69 2.48 -9.88 10.39
CA PHE A 69 3.08 -9.74 9.06
C PHE A 69 2.44 -10.62 7.97
N ARG A 70 1.56 -11.56 8.34
CA ARG A 70 0.95 -12.54 7.42
C ARG A 70 -0.47 -12.20 7.01
N GLU A 71 -1.03 -11.13 7.56
CA GLU A 71 -2.42 -10.74 7.34
C GLU A 71 -2.51 -9.36 6.67
N ILE A 72 -3.60 -9.14 5.95
CA ILE A 72 -4.01 -7.81 5.48
C ILE A 72 -4.75 -7.09 6.61
N ASN A 73 -4.48 -5.81 6.79
CA ASN A 73 -5.25 -4.96 7.70
C ASN A 73 -6.72 -4.96 7.24
N PRO A 74 -7.68 -5.36 8.08
CA PRO A 74 -9.09 -5.37 7.71
C PRO A 74 -9.63 -4.00 7.27
N GLU A 75 -9.00 -2.89 7.70
CA GLU A 75 -9.31 -1.54 7.20
C GLU A 75 -9.02 -1.36 5.70
N HIS A 76 -8.14 -2.18 5.13
CA HIS A 76 -7.76 -2.11 3.72
C HIS A 76 -8.49 -3.11 2.83
N GLY A 77 -9.09 -4.14 3.41
CA GLY A 77 -9.72 -5.25 2.69
C GLY A 77 -9.28 -6.60 3.23
N ASN A 78 -9.26 -7.61 2.35
CA ASN A 78 -8.85 -8.97 2.63
C ASN A 78 -7.68 -9.41 1.71
N LEU A 79 -7.24 -10.67 1.83
CA LEU A 79 -6.11 -11.18 1.05
C LEU A 79 -6.42 -11.31 -0.46
N ASP A 80 -7.66 -11.58 -0.82
CA ASP A 80 -8.07 -11.66 -2.24
C ASP A 80 -8.07 -10.29 -2.90
N ASP A 81 -8.37 -9.22 -2.15
CA ASP A 81 -8.26 -7.84 -2.65
C ASP A 81 -6.81 -7.43 -2.97
N PHE A 82 -5.81 -8.19 -2.51
CA PHE A 82 -4.38 -7.93 -2.77
C PHE A 82 -3.80 -8.75 -3.94
N ARG A 83 -4.50 -9.81 -4.37
CA ARG A 83 -4.01 -10.74 -5.40
C ARG A 83 -4.23 -10.19 -6.81
#